data_AF-A0A938BUR8-F1
#
_entry.id   AF-A0A938BUR8-F1
#
_cell.length_a   1.000
_cell.length_b   1.000
_cell.length_c   1.000
_cell.angle_alpha   90.00
_cell.angle_beta   90.00
_cell.angle_gamma   90.00
#
_symmetry.space_group_name_H-M   'P 1'
#
loop_
_entity.id
_entity.type
_entity.pdbx_description
1 polymer ?
#
loop_
_entity_poly.entity_id
_entity_poly.type
_entity_poly.pdbx_seq_one_letter_code
_entity_poly.pdbx_strand_id
1 'polypeptide(L)'
;MKLLGPTLIARVIRRPGAMVQHLCADRGYAGKLAAQAQKQCQCVPHVRQSGEEIRTAQDGRRHPERRWVVERTRSGLNRFHQLPVRLEKPAESHEAPLEFASAPFLFRPRLAIQGEVPREAAAVAGCHGTCEVRNEG
;
A
#
# COMPACT_ATOMS: atom_id res chain seq x y z
N MET A 1 4.40 -13.42 -22.52
CA MET A 1 4.70 -12.00 -22.23
C MET A 1 5.78 -11.51 -23.16
N LYS A 2 5.53 -10.45 -23.94
CA LYS A 2 6.40 -9.99 -25.02
C LYS A 2 7.31 -8.81 -24.62
N LEU A 3 6.97 -8.12 -23.53
CA LEU A 3 7.59 -6.85 -23.15
C LEU A 3 8.83 -6.99 -22.24
N LEU A 4 9.00 -8.09 -21.51
CA LEU A 4 10.07 -8.21 -20.50
C LEU A 4 11.48 -8.02 -21.07
N GLY A 5 11.77 -8.62 -22.23
CA GLY A 5 13.06 -8.47 -22.91
C GLY A 5 13.36 -7.01 -23.27
N PRO A 6 12.46 -6.33 -24.02
CA PRO A 6 12.58 -4.90 -24.29
C PRO A 6 12.80 -4.05 -23.04
N THR A 7 12.10 -4.31 -21.93
CA THR A 7 12.27 -3.52 -20.69
C THR A 7 13.64 -3.70 -20.06
N LEU A 8 14.18 -4.92 -20.07
CA LEU A 8 15.51 -5.21 -19.52
C LEU A 8 16.63 -4.57 -20.35
N ILE A 9 16.42 -4.46 -21.67
CA ILE A 9 17.35 -3.82 -22.60
C ILE A 9 17.25 -2.29 -22.49
N ALA A 10 16.05 -1.73 -22.40
CA ALA A 10 15.79 -0.29 -22.33
C ALA A 10 16.11 0.35 -20.96
N ARG A 11 16.95 -0.31 -20.14
CA ARG A 11 17.26 0.18 -18.80
C ARG A 11 18.03 1.50 -18.88
N VAL A 12 17.53 2.50 -18.13
CA VAL A 12 18.09 3.85 -18.08
C VAL A 12 19.50 3.88 -17.45
N ILE A 13 19.79 2.95 -16.54
CA ILE A 13 21.04 2.90 -15.78
C ILE A 13 21.96 1.80 -16.34
N ARG A 14 23.25 2.15 -16.55
CA ARG A 14 24.29 1.23 -17.02
C ARG A 14 24.44 0.02 -16.10
N ARG A 15 24.75 -1.13 -16.69
CA ARG A 15 25.01 -2.39 -15.97
C ARG A 15 26.33 -2.28 -15.21
N PRO A 16 26.37 -2.49 -13.88
CA PRO A 16 27.64 -2.76 -13.20
C PRO A 16 28.26 -4.03 -13.78
N GLY A 17 29.51 -3.95 -14.24
CA GLY A 17 30.14 -4.99 -15.06
C GLY A 17 30.65 -6.22 -14.30
N ALA A 18 30.86 -6.10 -12.98
CA ALA A 18 31.52 -7.14 -12.18
C ALA A 18 30.58 -7.93 -11.25
N MET A 19 29.26 -7.74 -11.33
CA MET A 19 28.30 -8.35 -10.41
C MET A 19 27.25 -9.18 -11.13
N VAL A 20 26.92 -10.33 -10.51
CA VAL A 20 25.78 -11.15 -10.92
C VAL A 20 24.50 -10.34 -10.72
N GLN A 21 23.71 -10.18 -11.78
CA GLN A 21 22.44 -9.47 -11.68
C GLN A 21 21.34 -10.43 -11.27
N HIS A 22 20.77 -10.19 -10.11
CA HIS A 22 19.57 -10.87 -9.65
C HIS A 22 18.32 -10.08 -10.09
N LEU A 23 17.33 -10.79 -10.60
CA LEU A 23 16.03 -10.22 -10.98
C LEU A 23 14.94 -10.85 -10.14
N CYS A 24 14.36 -10.09 -9.22
CA CYS A 24 13.12 -10.47 -8.57
C CYS A 24 11.96 -10.20 -9.54
N ALA A 25 11.16 -11.21 -9.83
CA ALA A 25 10.01 -11.06 -10.71
C ALA A 25 8.79 -11.80 -10.17
N ASP A 26 7.62 -11.22 -10.41
CA ASP A 26 6.35 -11.79 -9.97
C ASP A 26 6.06 -13.13 -10.66
N ARG A 27 5.16 -13.92 -10.05
CA ARG A 27 4.70 -15.20 -10.59
C ARG A 27 4.24 -15.12 -12.06
N GLY A 28 3.68 -13.98 -12.49
CA GLY A 28 3.28 -13.75 -13.88
C GLY A 28 4.41 -13.92 -14.90
N TYR A 29 5.67 -13.86 -14.44
CA TYR A 29 6.88 -14.03 -15.24
C TYR A 29 7.48 -15.44 -15.14
N ALA A 30 6.77 -16.44 -14.59
CA ALA A 30 7.22 -17.84 -14.56
C ALA A 30 7.11 -18.56 -15.93
N GLY A 31 6.68 -17.86 -16.99
CA GLY A 31 6.49 -18.45 -18.32
C GLY A 31 7.78 -18.63 -19.12
N LYS A 32 7.78 -19.57 -20.08
CA LYS A 32 8.93 -19.89 -20.94
C LYS A 32 9.54 -18.66 -21.63
N LEU A 33 8.69 -17.77 -22.13
CA LEU A 33 9.12 -16.52 -22.79
C LEU A 33 9.87 -15.57 -21.84
N ALA A 34 9.42 -15.49 -20.58
CA ALA A 34 10.07 -14.67 -19.58
C ALA A 34 11.42 -15.27 -19.16
N ALA A 35 11.48 -16.59 -18.95
CA ALA A 35 12.74 -17.30 -18.68
C ALA A 35 13.77 -17.11 -19.81
N GLN A 36 13.33 -17.13 -21.07
CA GLN A 36 14.21 -16.88 -22.22
C GLN A 36 14.76 -15.45 -22.24
N ALA A 37 13.90 -14.45 -21.99
CA ALA A 37 14.33 -13.06 -21.91
C ALA A 37 15.32 -12.81 -20.75
N GLN A 38 15.11 -13.47 -19.61
CA GLN A 38 16.00 -13.38 -18.43
C GLN A 38 17.39 -13.96 -18.73
N LYS A 39 17.45 -15.11 -19.42
CA LYS A 39 18.71 -15.72 -19.89
C LYS A 39 19.44 -14.82 -20.88
N GLN A 40 18.74 -14.28 -21.87
CA GLN A 40 19.32 -13.36 -22.86
C GLN A 40 19.91 -12.11 -22.19
N CYS A 41 19.25 -11.62 -21.13
CA CYS A 41 19.73 -10.47 -20.38
C CYS A 41 20.75 -10.84 -19.30
N GLN A 42 21.25 -12.09 -19.22
CA GLN A 42 22.22 -12.53 -18.21
C GLN A 42 21.82 -12.19 -16.75
N CYS A 43 20.52 -12.25 -16.45
CA CYS A 43 20.01 -12.08 -15.09
C CYS A 43 19.67 -13.43 -14.49
N VAL A 44 20.00 -13.64 -13.21
CA VAL A 44 19.54 -14.78 -12.40
C VAL A 44 18.13 -14.47 -11.90
N PRO A 45 17.09 -15.18 -12.37
CA PRO A 45 15.73 -14.87 -11.99
C PRO A 45 15.34 -15.51 -10.65
N HIS A 46 14.81 -14.71 -9.75
CA HIS A 46 14.14 -15.14 -8.53
C HIS A 46 12.64 -14.97 -8.74
N VAL A 47 12.01 -16.01 -9.31
CA VAL A 47 10.56 -16.07 -9.50
C VAL A 47 10.00 -17.09 -8.53
N ARG A 48 9.21 -16.62 -7.56
CA ARG A 48 8.55 -17.52 -6.63
C ARG A 48 7.45 -18.31 -7.33
N GLN A 49 7.40 -19.62 -7.04
CA GLN A 49 6.35 -20.49 -7.57
C GLN A 49 5.15 -20.56 -6.62
N SER A 50 3.98 -20.89 -7.18
CA SER A 50 2.77 -21.06 -6.38
C SER A 50 2.95 -22.21 -5.38
N GLY A 51 2.62 -21.98 -4.12
CA GLY A 51 2.77 -22.98 -3.06
C GLY A 51 4.16 -23.02 -2.41
N GLU A 52 5.14 -22.29 -2.94
CA GLU A 52 6.44 -22.10 -2.27
C GLU A 52 6.30 -21.29 -0.98
N GLU A 53 5.32 -20.38 -0.90
CA GLU A 53 4.92 -19.70 0.34
C GLU A 53 4.41 -20.68 1.40
N ILE A 54 3.62 -21.68 0.99
CA ILE A 54 3.09 -22.71 1.90
C ILE A 54 4.23 -23.57 2.44
N ARG A 55 5.17 -23.97 1.56
CA ARG A 55 6.36 -24.73 1.95
C ARG A 55 7.29 -23.93 2.86
N THR A 56 7.52 -22.65 2.55
CA THR A 56 8.35 -21.76 3.39
C THR A 56 7.69 -21.49 4.74
N ALA A 57 6.36 -21.43 4.79
CA ALA A 57 5.61 -21.30 6.04
C ALA A 57 5.72 -22.55 6.93
N GLN A 58 5.84 -23.75 6.34
CA GLN A 58 6.09 -25.00 7.07
C GLN A 58 7.52 -25.08 7.61
N ASP A 59 8.49 -24.46 6.93
CA ASP A 59 9.92 -24.52 7.25
C ASP A 59 10.35 -23.55 8.37
N GLY A 60 9.40 -22.95 9.10
CA GLY A 60 9.64 -22.09 10.26
C GLY A 60 10.24 -20.71 9.95
N ARG A 61 10.70 -20.45 8.72
CA ARG A 61 11.23 -19.15 8.27
C ARG A 61 10.11 -18.20 7.85
N ARG A 62 9.14 -17.97 8.72
CA ARG A 62 8.03 -17.05 8.45
C ARG A 62 8.43 -15.64 8.90
N HIS A 63 8.74 -14.76 7.95
CA HIS A 63 8.62 -13.33 8.23
C HIS A 63 7.13 -13.02 8.42
N PRO A 64 6.73 -12.25 9.45
CA PRO A 64 5.34 -11.87 9.62
C PRO A 64 4.86 -11.18 8.34
N GLU A 65 3.65 -11.52 7.89
CA GLU A 65 3.05 -10.95 6.69
C GLU A 65 2.73 -9.47 6.94
N ARG A 66 3.71 -8.59 6.76
CA ARG A 66 3.57 -7.12 6.97
C ARG A 66 2.84 -6.44 5.83
N ARG A 67 2.35 -7.18 4.83
CA ARG A 67 1.62 -6.63 3.69
C ARG A 67 0.38 -5.85 4.13
N TRP A 68 -0.36 -6.36 5.12
CA TRP A 68 -1.53 -5.66 5.68
C TRP A 68 -1.17 -4.30 6.28
N VAL A 69 0.07 -4.12 6.77
CA VAL A 69 0.54 -2.82 7.30
C VAL A 69 0.62 -1.79 6.18
N VAL A 70 1.23 -2.16 5.05
CA VAL A 70 1.36 -1.28 3.88
C VAL A 70 -0.02 -0.95 3.30
N GLU A 71 -0.87 -1.96 3.14
CA GLU A 71 -2.22 -1.79 2.60
C GLU A 71 -3.10 -0.93 3.51
N ARG A 72 -3.03 -1.14 4.83
CA ARG A 72 -3.70 -0.30 5.82
C ARG A 72 -3.21 1.14 5.76
N THR A 73 -1.91 1.38 5.78
CA THR A 73 -1.34 2.73 5.72
C THR A 73 -1.75 3.42 4.43
N ARG A 74 -1.68 2.71 3.29
CA ARG A 74 -2.11 3.23 1.99
C ARG A 74 -3.61 3.57 1.98
N SER A 75 -4.46 2.71 2.52
CA SER A 75 -5.90 2.97 2.65
C SER A 75 -6.19 4.16 3.55
N GLY A 76 -5.41 4.32 4.62
CA GLY A 76 -5.46 5.45 5.54
C GLY A 76 -5.12 6.76 4.86
N LEU A 77 -3.94 6.83 4.23
CA LEU A 77 -3.48 8.01 3.49
C LEU A 77 -4.46 8.41 2.37
N ASN A 78 -5.13 7.44 1.73
CA ASN A 78 -6.11 7.72 0.69
C ASN A 78 -7.42 8.34 1.21
N ARG A 79 -7.74 8.19 2.49
CA ARG A 79 -8.93 8.82 3.11
C ARG A 79 -8.70 10.27 3.51
N PHE A 80 -7.46 10.69 3.70
CA PHE A 80 -7.13 12.09 3.95
C PHE A 80 -7.34 12.88 2.66
N HIS A 81 -8.53 13.47 2.48
CA HIS A 81 -8.92 14.18 1.25
C HIS A 81 -7.86 15.20 0.76
N GLN A 82 -7.14 15.83 1.69
CA GLN A 82 -6.10 16.81 1.38
C GLN A 82 -4.89 16.22 0.61
N LEU A 83 -4.56 14.93 0.82
CA LEU A 83 -3.37 14.29 0.23
C LEU A 83 -3.57 13.88 -1.25
N PRO A 84 -4.63 13.13 -1.65
CA PRO A 84 -4.84 12.78 -3.05
C PRO A 84 -5.11 13.98 -3.94
N VAL A 85 -5.82 14.99 -3.43
CA VAL A 85 -6.19 16.20 -4.18
C VAL A 85 -5.02 17.19 -4.25
N ARG A 86 -4.03 17.08 -3.35
CA ARG A 86 -2.96 18.06 -3.12
C ARG A 86 -3.51 19.49 -3.02
N LEU A 87 -4.24 19.74 -1.94
CA LEU A 87 -4.77 21.09 -1.67
C LEU A 87 -3.64 22.11 -1.44
N GLU A 88 -2.56 21.69 -0.79
CA GLU A 88 -1.36 22.49 -0.60
C GLU A 88 -0.59 22.62 -1.91
N LYS A 89 -0.42 23.86 -2.39
CA LYS A 89 0.35 24.17 -3.61
C LYS A 89 1.87 24.11 -3.41
N PRO A 90 2.44 24.71 -2.34
CA PRO A 90 3.87 24.60 -2.11
C PRO A 90 4.22 23.22 -1.52
N ALA A 91 5.38 22.68 -1.93
CA ALA A 91 5.83 21.36 -1.47
C ALA A 91 6.10 21.33 0.04
N GLU A 92 6.62 22.42 0.59
CA GLU A 92 6.91 22.58 2.03
C GLU A 92 5.63 22.45 2.88
N SER A 93 4.53 23.08 2.46
CA SER A 93 3.25 22.95 3.16
C SER A 93 2.62 21.57 3.02
N HIS A 94 3.03 20.76 2.03
CA HIS A 94 2.52 19.40 1.85
C HIS A 94 3.13 18.41 2.86
N GLU A 95 4.29 18.74 3.45
CA GLU A 95 4.96 17.86 4.41
C GLU A 95 4.19 17.74 5.73
N ALA A 96 3.66 18.85 6.25
CA ALA A 96 2.95 18.85 7.53
C ALA A 96 1.68 17.95 7.53
N PRO A 97 0.78 18.01 6.52
CA PRO A 97 -0.35 17.08 6.42
C PRO A 97 0.08 15.63 6.23
N LEU A 98 1.19 15.38 5.53
CA LEU A 98 1.72 14.05 5.31
C LEU A 98 2.24 13.43 6.63
N GLU A 99 3.01 14.20 7.39
CA GLU A 99 3.51 13.80 8.71
C GLU A 99 2.35 13.54 9.66
N PHE A 100 1.38 14.46 9.73
CA PHE A 100 0.19 14.32 10.56
C PHE A 100 -0.63 13.08 10.19
N ALA A 101 -0.83 12.81 8.90
CA ALA A 101 -1.55 11.64 8.44
C ALA A 101 -0.80 10.32 8.72
N SER A 102 0.53 10.35 8.78
CA SER A 102 1.35 9.17 9.04
C SER A 102 1.43 8.78 10.53
N ALA A 103 1.36 9.77 11.43
CA ALA A 103 1.55 9.59 12.87
C ALA A 103 0.63 8.51 13.49
N PRO A 104 -0.68 8.40 13.18
CA PRO A 104 -1.54 7.36 13.74
C PRO A 104 -1.10 5.92 13.40
N PHE A 105 -0.44 5.72 12.26
CA PHE A 105 0.04 4.40 11.84
C PHE A 105 1.31 3.99 12.58
N LEU A 106 2.13 4.96 13.00
CA LEU A 106 3.36 4.74 13.78
C LEU A 106 3.06 4.59 15.28
N PHE A 107 2.29 5.52 15.85
CA PHE A 107 2.07 5.58 17.31
C PHE A 107 0.89 4.72 17.78
N ARG A 108 -0.08 4.41 16.90
CA ARG A 108 -1.28 3.65 17.29
C ARG A 108 -1.74 2.69 16.18
N PRO A 109 -0.93 1.66 15.86
CA PRO A 109 -1.22 0.70 14.81
C PRO A 109 -2.49 -0.15 15.04
N ARG A 110 -3.22 0.02 16.15
CA ARG A 110 -4.53 -0.63 16.39
C ARG A 110 -5.74 0.25 16.01
N LEU A 111 -5.62 1.59 16.00
CA LEU A 111 -6.78 2.48 15.95
C LEU A 111 -7.26 2.87 14.53
N ALA A 112 -6.42 2.79 13.50
CA ALA A 112 -6.75 3.34 12.17
C ALA A 112 -7.71 2.48 11.32
N ILE A 113 -8.43 1.51 11.90
CA ILE A 113 -9.51 0.77 11.21
C ILE A 113 -10.90 1.34 11.54
N GLN A 114 -11.03 2.25 12.49
CA GLN A 114 -12.36 2.71 12.88
C GLN A 114 -12.81 3.95 12.11
N GLY A 115 -13.76 3.72 11.21
CA GLY A 115 -14.83 4.68 10.92
C GLY A 115 -15.94 4.64 11.99
N GLU A 116 -15.65 4.17 13.20
CA GLU A 116 -16.52 4.35 14.34
C GLU A 116 -16.20 5.73 14.92
N VAL A 117 -16.98 6.71 14.50
CA VAL A 117 -17.23 7.89 15.33
C VAL A 117 -17.77 7.35 16.65
N PRO A 118 -17.15 7.64 17.82
CA PRO A 118 -17.71 7.24 19.09
C PRO A 118 -19.13 7.78 19.18
N ARG A 119 -20.10 6.87 19.30
CA ARG A 119 -21.54 7.16 19.31
C ARG A 119 -21.96 8.09 20.47
N GLU A 120 -21.06 8.33 21.43
CA GLU A 120 -21.25 9.23 22.56
C GLU A 120 -21.17 10.73 22.20
N ALA A 121 -20.67 11.09 21.00
CA ALA A 121 -20.65 12.50 20.58
C ALA A 121 -22.01 13.02 20.02
N ALA A 122 -23.02 12.15 19.85
CA ALA A 122 -24.35 12.53 19.38
C ALA A 122 -25.32 12.97 20.49
N ALA A 123 -24.89 12.99 21.76
CA ALA A 123 -25.77 13.27 22.90
C ALA A 123 -25.83 14.74 23.35
N VAL A 124 -25.12 15.68 22.70
CA VAL A 124 -25.05 17.09 23.14
C VAL A 124 -25.57 18.09 22.09
N ALA A 125 -26.45 17.64 21.19
CA ALA A 125 -27.18 18.54 20.30
C ALA A 125 -28.68 18.23 20.36
N GLY A 126 -29.26 18.46 21.55
CA GLY A 126 -30.67 18.16 21.80
C GLY A 126 -31.24 19.09 22.86
N CYS A 127 -31.07 20.40 22.69
CA CYS A 127 -31.86 21.42 23.37
C CYS A 127 -31.58 22.77 22.70
N HIS A 128 -32.55 23.29 21.95
CA HIS A 128 -32.98 24.70 21.93
C HIS A 128 -33.86 24.92 20.68
N GLY A 129 -35.13 25.29 20.90
CA GLY A 129 -35.94 25.99 19.89
C GLY A 129 -37.26 25.33 19.51
N THR A 130 -38.26 25.46 20.38
CA THR A 130 -39.64 25.90 20.06
C THR A 130 -40.36 25.31 18.82
N CYS A 131 -41.41 24.52 19.06
CA CYS A 131 -42.78 24.94 18.72
C CYS A 131 -43.81 23.88 19.17
N GLU A 132 -44.68 24.29 20.09
CA GLU A 132 -45.94 23.64 20.42
C GLU A 132 -46.82 23.54 19.17
N VAL A 133 -47.46 22.39 18.94
CA VAL A 133 -48.87 22.34 18.54
C VAL A 133 -49.51 21.13 19.21
N ARG A 134 -50.37 21.41 20.21
CA ARG A 134 -51.43 20.50 20.65
C ARG A 134 -52.41 20.34 19.49
N ASN A 135 -52.86 19.12 19.21
CA ASN A 135 -54.30 18.94 19.05
C ASN A 135 -54.71 17.48 19.33
N GLU A 136 -55.60 17.38 20.31
CA GLU A 136 -56.49 16.25 20.53
C GLU A 136 -57.61 16.32 19.48
N GLY A 137 -58.06 15.15 19.02
CA GLY A 137 -59.15 14.98 18.06
C GLY A 137 -59.28 13.53 17.64
#